data_AF-A0A8S3QTQ9-F1
#
_entry.id   AF-A0A8S3QTQ9-F1
#
_cell.length_a   1.000
_cell.length_b   1.000
_cell.length_c   1.000
_cell.angle_alpha   90.00
_cell.angle_beta   90.00
_cell.angle_gamma   90.00
#
_symmetry.space_group_name_H-M   'P 1'
#
loop_
_entity.id
_entity.type
_entity.pdbx_description
1 polymer ?
#
loop_
_entity_poly.entity_id
_entity_poly.type
_entity_poly.pdbx_seq_one_letter_code
_entity_poly.pdbx_strand_id
1 'polypeptide(L)'
;MPDHSLLSWSMHLNFPVDENTEPKANAASFKTKYDLGKIPDDWLNSESFISDIDRIICTLEESEANQCDIDKTYESFINSIKSEMSEKIPNKIIQISNGSSNKHRRIKKPWWSTELTDLWNEVCKSETMYLKTKSCHSKKQLRHLYCQNRKLFDKNVQQAKRRYWYKMQDDLTSSCDNPKEFWRKIER
;
A
#
# COMPACT_ATOMS: atom_id res chain seq x y z
N MET A 1 -42.35 -39.06 20.16
CA MET A 1 -40.89 -38.97 19.92
C MET A 1 -40.55 -37.54 19.55
N PRO A 2 -39.59 -36.90 20.22
CA PRO A 2 -38.91 -35.74 19.68
C PRO A 2 -37.42 -36.05 19.53
N ASP A 3 -37.00 -36.46 18.34
CA ASP A 3 -35.60 -36.40 17.93
C ASP A 3 -35.48 -35.18 17.04
N HIS A 4 -34.89 -34.09 17.53
CA HIS A 4 -34.15 -33.08 16.76
C HIS A 4 -33.45 -32.13 17.74
N SER A 5 -32.41 -32.62 18.42
CA SER A 5 -31.46 -31.75 19.13
C SER A 5 -30.41 -31.27 18.13
N LEU A 6 -30.54 -30.04 17.64
CA LEU A 6 -29.45 -29.39 16.88
C LEU A 6 -28.46 -28.79 17.88
N LEU A 7 -27.29 -29.40 18.00
CA LEU A 7 -26.14 -28.80 18.66
C LEU A 7 -25.71 -27.56 17.87
N SER A 8 -25.91 -26.38 18.44
CA SER A 8 -25.29 -25.15 17.98
C SER A 8 -24.13 -24.80 18.89
N TRP A 9 -23.04 -24.36 18.29
CA TRP A 9 -21.90 -23.77 18.99
C TRP A 9 -21.70 -22.34 18.51
N SER A 10 -21.35 -21.45 19.43
CA SER A 10 -20.93 -20.09 19.16
C SER A 10 -19.47 -19.93 19.59
N MET A 11 -18.65 -19.44 18.68
CA MET A 11 -17.24 -19.17 18.94
C MET A 11 -17.10 -17.68 19.28
N HIS A 12 -16.73 -17.36 20.51
CA HIS A 12 -16.40 -15.99 20.94
C HIS A 12 -14.90 -15.77 20.75
N LEU A 13 -14.55 -15.13 19.64
CA LEU A 13 -13.22 -14.56 19.47
C LEU A 13 -13.19 -13.21 20.20
N ASN A 14 -12.62 -13.20 21.40
CA ASN A 14 -12.26 -11.98 22.10
C ASN A 14 -11.06 -11.36 21.37
N PHE A 15 -11.32 -10.62 20.30
CA PHE A 15 -10.36 -9.65 19.81
C PHE A 15 -10.35 -8.50 20.84
N PRO A 16 -9.20 -8.14 21.42
CA PRO A 16 -9.11 -6.91 22.20
C PRO A 16 -9.49 -5.76 21.25
N VAL A 17 -10.66 -5.20 21.49
CA VAL A 17 -11.06 -3.92 20.93
C VAL A 17 -10.20 -2.90 21.67
N ASP A 18 -9.20 -2.36 21.00
CA ASP A 18 -8.52 -1.15 21.47
C ASP A 18 -9.55 -0.02 21.51
N GLU A 19 -10.21 0.11 22.65
CA GLU A 19 -11.26 1.10 22.92
C GLU A 19 -10.70 2.52 23.14
N ASN A 20 -9.43 2.74 22.82
CA ASN A 20 -8.82 4.07 22.76
C ASN A 20 -8.60 4.49 21.30
N THR A 21 -9.69 4.59 20.54
CA THR A 21 -9.67 5.41 19.32
C THR A 21 -9.93 6.86 19.70
N GLU A 22 -8.92 7.51 20.28
CA GLU A 22 -8.85 8.97 20.26
C GLU A 22 -9.00 9.46 18.82
N PRO A 23 -9.67 10.60 18.58
CA PRO A 23 -9.75 11.18 17.25
C PRO A 23 -8.34 11.59 16.82
N LYS A 24 -7.63 10.70 16.12
CA LYS A 24 -6.36 11.03 15.48
C LYS A 24 -6.61 12.20 14.55
N ALA A 25 -6.17 13.37 15.00
CA ALA A 25 -5.97 14.54 14.16
C ALA A 25 -5.25 14.10 12.88
N ASN A 26 -5.51 14.81 11.79
CA ASN A 26 -4.97 14.57 10.45
C ASN A 26 -3.43 14.71 10.39
N ALA A 27 -2.68 13.91 11.14
CA ALA A 27 -1.27 13.72 10.94
C ALA A 27 -1.14 12.82 9.70
N ALA A 28 -0.45 13.33 8.68
CA ALA A 28 -0.01 12.49 7.58
C ALA A 28 0.70 11.28 8.19
N SER A 29 0.17 10.07 7.95
CA SER A 29 0.85 8.85 8.40
C SER A 29 2.07 8.68 7.52
N PHE A 30 3.23 9.05 8.07
CA PHE A 30 4.51 8.76 7.44
C PHE A 30 4.84 7.31 7.75
N LYS A 31 5.00 6.48 6.72
CA LYS A 31 5.51 5.12 6.88
C LYS A 31 6.92 5.07 6.30
N THR A 32 7.87 4.71 7.15
CA THR A 32 9.23 4.42 6.75
C THR A 32 9.21 3.16 5.90
N LYS A 33 9.65 3.26 4.64
CA LYS A 33 9.84 2.10 3.77
C LYS A 33 11.34 1.88 3.59
N TYR A 34 11.79 0.70 3.96
CA TYR A 34 13.17 0.25 3.77
C TYR A 34 13.35 -0.31 2.36
N ASP A 35 14.49 0.01 1.73
CA ASP A 35 14.86 -0.55 0.43
C ASP A 35 15.53 -1.91 0.63
N LEU A 36 14.73 -2.97 0.67
CA LEU A 36 15.19 -4.35 0.89
C LEU A 36 16.05 -4.91 -0.26
N GLY A 37 16.17 -4.21 -1.39
CA GLY A 37 17.05 -4.60 -2.50
C GLY A 37 18.49 -4.13 -2.34
N LYS A 38 18.78 -3.28 -1.34
CA LYS A 38 20.11 -2.72 -1.05
C LYS A 38 20.47 -2.91 0.42
N ILE A 39 20.32 -4.14 0.89
CA ILE A 39 20.75 -4.55 2.22
C ILE A 39 22.27 -4.72 2.17
N PRO A 40 23.06 -4.00 3.00
CA PRO A 40 24.47 -4.30 3.18
C PRO A 40 24.64 -5.70 3.74
N ASP A 41 25.57 -6.48 3.20
CA ASP A 41 25.85 -7.85 3.67
C ASP A 41 26.28 -7.87 5.16
N ASP A 42 26.90 -6.78 5.63
CA ASP A 42 27.37 -6.61 6.99
C ASP A 42 26.37 -5.94 7.95
N TRP A 43 25.10 -5.77 7.55
CA TRP A 43 24.13 -5.04 8.38
C TRP A 43 23.96 -5.69 9.76
N LEU A 44 23.90 -7.02 9.89
CA LEU A 44 23.79 -7.68 11.21
C LEU A 44 25.13 -7.91 11.91
N ASN A 45 26.24 -7.44 11.35
CA ASN A 45 27.60 -7.66 11.87
C ASN A 45 28.12 -6.47 12.69
N SER A 46 27.26 -5.54 13.13
CA SER A 46 27.72 -4.46 13.99
C SER A 46 28.03 -4.97 15.40
N GLU A 47 29.14 -4.49 15.96
CA GLU A 47 29.60 -4.86 17.30
C GLU A 47 28.57 -4.50 18.38
N SER A 48 27.81 -3.42 18.16
CA SER A 48 26.68 -3.01 18.99
C SER A 48 25.50 -3.99 18.92
N PHE A 49 25.14 -4.47 17.72
CA PHE A 49 24.04 -5.42 17.57
C PHE A 49 24.40 -6.78 18.17
N ILE A 50 25.62 -7.27 17.95
CA ILE A 50 26.11 -8.52 18.53
C ILE A 50 26.06 -8.44 20.06
N SER A 51 26.57 -7.36 20.64
CA SER A 51 26.52 -7.14 22.10
C SER A 51 25.10 -7.07 22.65
N ASP A 52 24.16 -6.48 21.91
CA ASP A 52 22.74 -6.43 22.28
C ASP A 52 22.08 -7.81 22.22
N ILE A 53 22.41 -8.63 21.23
CA ILE A 53 21.93 -10.01 21.11
C ILE A 53 22.48 -10.88 22.24
N ASP A 54 23.77 -10.77 22.55
CA ASP A 54 24.39 -11.51 23.66
C ASP A 54 23.73 -11.15 24.99
N ARG A 55 23.46 -9.85 25.22
CA ARG A 55 22.70 -9.40 26.40
C ARG A 55 21.30 -10.02 26.44
N ILE A 56 20.57 -10.04 25.32
CA ILE A 56 19.23 -10.66 25.23
C ILE A 56 19.28 -12.15 25.55
N ILE A 57 20.29 -12.86 25.05
CA ILE A 57 20.50 -14.29 25.33
C ILE A 57 20.78 -14.52 26.82
N CYS A 58 21.70 -13.77 27.43
CA CYS A 58 21.95 -13.87 28.88
C CYS A 58 20.68 -13.58 29.69
N THR A 59 19.89 -12.60 29.28
CA THR A 59 18.63 -12.25 29.97
C THR A 59 17.61 -13.40 29.88
N LEU A 60 17.53 -14.10 28.74
CA LEU A 60 16.67 -15.28 28.59
C LEU A 60 17.14 -16.45 29.46
N GLU A 61 18.46 -16.69 29.51
CA GLU A 61 19.07 -17.77 30.28
C GLU A 61 18.91 -17.56 31.80
N GLU A 62 18.94 -16.31 32.26
CA GLU A 62 18.82 -15.93 33.67
C GLU A 62 17.36 -15.76 34.14
N SER A 63 16.41 -15.58 33.22
CA SER A 63 15.00 -15.36 33.57
C SER A 63 14.30 -16.65 34.04
N GLU A 64 13.62 -16.59 35.19
CA GLU A 64 12.61 -17.60 35.54
C GLU A 64 11.42 -17.43 34.60
N ALA A 65 11.14 -18.44 33.77
CA ALA A 65 10.26 -18.41 32.60
C ALA A 65 8.79 -17.99 32.89
N ASN A 66 8.56 -16.70 33.13
CA ASN A 66 7.25 -16.07 33.18
C ASN A 66 6.95 -15.40 31.83
N GLN A 67 5.70 -15.52 31.36
CA GLN A 67 5.26 -14.96 30.07
C GLN A 67 5.61 -13.46 29.92
N CYS A 68 5.51 -12.70 31.01
CA CYS A 68 5.83 -11.27 31.04
C CYS A 68 7.29 -10.99 30.67
N ASP A 69 8.22 -11.84 31.10
CA ASP A 69 9.64 -11.63 30.85
C ASP A 69 10.03 -12.11 29.45
N ILE A 70 9.36 -13.14 28.93
CA ILE A 70 9.44 -13.56 27.53
C ILE A 70 8.98 -12.43 26.60
N ASP A 71 7.82 -11.82 26.89
CA ASP A 71 7.26 -10.74 26.08
C ASP A 71 8.17 -9.50 26.07
N LYS A 72 8.72 -9.11 27.23
CA LYS A 72 9.70 -8.01 27.33
C LYS A 72 10.97 -8.29 26.53
N THR A 73 11.48 -9.52 26.60
CA THR A 73 12.71 -9.89 25.93
C THR A 73 12.52 -9.94 24.41
N TYR A 74 11.35 -10.41 23.97
CA TYR A 74 10.94 -10.36 22.57
C TYR A 74 10.81 -8.93 22.04
N GLU A 75 10.18 -8.03 22.80
CA GLU A 75 10.11 -6.61 22.43
C GLU A 75 11.50 -5.96 22.40
N SER A 76 12.39 -6.30 23.34
CA SER A 76 13.78 -5.83 23.33
C SER A 76 14.52 -6.27 22.06
N PHE A 77 14.37 -7.53 21.66
CA PHE A 77 14.93 -8.07 20.42
C PHE A 77 14.39 -7.36 19.17
N ILE A 78 13.08 -7.18 19.09
CA ILE A 78 12.46 -6.44 17.99
C ILE A 78 13.01 -5.01 17.90
N ASN A 79 13.20 -4.35 19.04
CA ASN A 79 13.69 -2.98 19.07
C ASN A 79 15.16 -2.89 18.63
N SER A 80 16.01 -3.83 19.03
CA SER A 80 17.39 -3.92 18.53
C SER A 80 17.43 -4.12 17.00
N ILE A 81 16.60 -5.01 16.44
CA ILE A 81 16.49 -5.18 14.99
C ILE A 81 16.00 -3.90 14.30
N LYS A 82 14.96 -3.25 14.83
CA LYS A 82 14.42 -2.01 14.24
C LYS A 82 15.44 -0.88 14.26
N SER A 83 16.22 -0.77 15.33
CA SER A 83 17.30 0.21 15.46
C SER A 83 18.34 -0.03 14.37
N GLU A 84 18.83 -1.26 14.26
CA GLU A 84 19.85 -1.63 13.27
C GLU A 84 19.35 -1.46 11.83
N MET A 85 18.10 -1.84 11.56
CA MET A 85 17.41 -1.59 10.29
C MET A 85 17.37 -0.09 9.94
N SER A 86 17.10 0.75 10.93
CA SER A 86 16.98 2.20 10.72
C SER A 86 18.30 2.89 10.44
N GLU A 87 19.40 2.34 10.98
CA GLU A 87 20.74 2.92 10.84
C GLU A 87 21.43 2.46 9.55
N LYS A 88 21.33 1.17 9.20
CA LYS A 88 22.12 0.59 8.10
C LYS A 88 21.36 0.49 6.78
N ILE A 89 20.03 0.40 6.79
CA ILE A 89 19.26 0.28 5.55
C ILE A 89 18.83 1.66 5.07
N PRO A 90 19.10 2.03 3.80
CA PRO A 90 18.57 3.25 3.25
C PRO A 90 17.04 3.24 3.30
N ASN A 91 16.48 4.19 4.03
CA ASN A 91 15.06 4.35 4.21
C ASN A 91 14.53 5.53 3.39
N LYS A 92 13.26 5.43 2.99
CA LYS A 92 12.53 6.55 2.39
C LYS A 92 11.27 6.78 3.19
N ILE A 93 11.09 8.02 3.64
CA ILE A 93 9.85 8.46 4.27
C ILE A 93 8.81 8.58 3.16
N ILE A 94 7.83 7.68 3.17
CA ILE A 94 6.71 7.75 2.25
C ILE A 94 5.56 8.42 2.97
N GLN A 95 5.14 9.57 2.43
CA GLN A 95 3.89 10.18 2.82
C GLN A 95 2.76 9.29 2.30
N ILE A 96 2.03 8.63 3.21
CA ILE A 96 0.79 7.96 2.83
C ILE A 96 -0.24 9.09 2.66
N SER A 97 -0.39 9.55 1.41
CA SER A 97 -1.53 10.41 1.10
C SER A 97 -2.80 9.58 1.29
N ASN A 98 -3.71 10.03 2.15
CA ASN A 98 -5.00 9.41 2.41
C ASN A 98 -5.99 9.55 1.22
N GLY A 99 -5.50 9.53 -0.02
CA GLY A 99 -6.28 9.66 -1.25
C GLY A 99 -6.01 8.50 -2.19
N SER A 100 -7.04 8.11 -2.94
CA SER A 100 -7.10 7.04 -3.94
C SER A 100 -5.76 6.41 -4.31
N SER A 101 -5.69 5.10 -4.10
CA SER A 101 -4.60 4.22 -4.52
C SER A 101 -3.96 4.69 -5.84
N ASN A 102 -2.69 5.13 -5.75
CA ASN A 102 -1.84 5.51 -6.88
C ASN A 102 -1.78 4.45 -8.01
N LYS A 103 -2.31 3.23 -7.80
CA LYS A 103 -2.44 2.17 -8.81
C LYS A 103 -3.20 2.62 -10.07
N HIS A 104 -4.17 3.53 -9.94
CA HIS A 104 -4.96 4.02 -11.07
C HIS A 104 -4.34 5.21 -11.79
N ARG A 105 -3.47 5.98 -11.11
CA ARG A 105 -2.74 7.10 -11.68
C ARG A 105 -1.54 6.60 -12.48
N ARG A 106 -1.52 6.82 -13.79
CA ARG A 106 -0.49 6.27 -14.70
C ARG A 106 0.16 7.34 -15.57
N ILE A 107 0.59 8.44 -14.96
CA ILE A 107 1.19 9.60 -15.66
C ILE A 107 2.36 9.20 -16.58
N LYS A 108 3.16 8.22 -16.20
CA LYS A 108 4.31 7.76 -17.00
C LYS A 108 3.92 7.02 -18.29
N LYS A 109 2.63 6.77 -18.53
CA LYS A 109 2.18 6.06 -19.73
C LYS A 109 1.98 7.05 -20.88
N PRO A 110 2.38 6.69 -22.11
CA PRO A 110 2.36 7.59 -23.26
C PRO A 110 0.95 8.01 -23.69
N TRP A 111 -0.07 7.23 -23.34
CA TRP A 111 -1.48 7.53 -23.58
C TRP A 111 -2.13 8.38 -22.47
N TRP A 112 -1.37 8.79 -21.46
CA TRP A 112 -1.88 9.62 -20.37
C TRP A 112 -1.88 11.10 -20.75
N SER A 113 -3.08 11.70 -20.87
CA SER A 113 -3.26 13.11 -21.24
C SER A 113 -3.48 14.02 -20.03
N THR A 114 -3.45 15.34 -20.28
CA THR A 114 -3.90 16.37 -19.34
C THR A 114 -5.36 16.16 -18.94
N GLU A 115 -6.23 15.87 -19.91
CA GLU A 115 -7.65 15.56 -19.67
C GLU A 115 -7.85 14.39 -18.70
N LEU A 116 -7.05 13.32 -18.81
CA LEU A 116 -7.10 12.18 -17.87
C LEU A 116 -6.63 12.57 -16.47
N THR A 117 -5.72 13.54 -16.38
CA THR A 117 -5.27 14.10 -15.10
C THR A 117 -6.38 14.90 -14.44
N ASP A 118 -7.12 15.70 -15.20
CA ASP A 118 -8.25 16.48 -14.69
C ASP A 118 -9.38 15.56 -14.20
N LEU A 119 -9.74 14.54 -14.99
CA LEU A 119 -10.71 13.52 -14.57
C LEU A 119 -10.26 12.78 -13.31
N TRP A 120 -8.97 12.45 -13.20
CA TRP A 120 -8.42 11.82 -11.99
C TRP A 120 -8.51 12.74 -10.77
N ASN A 121 -8.25 14.04 -10.95
CA ASN A 121 -8.39 15.02 -9.87
C ASN A 121 -9.85 15.12 -9.40
N GLU A 122 -10.82 15.06 -10.30
CA GLU A 122 -12.25 15.03 -9.94
C GLU A 122 -12.66 13.75 -9.19
N VAL A 123 -12.08 12.60 -9.55
CA VAL A 123 -12.24 11.36 -8.77
C VAL A 123 -11.67 11.56 -7.35
N CYS A 124 -10.47 12.11 -7.21
CA CYS A 124 -9.86 12.36 -5.90
C CYS A 124 -10.67 13.34 -5.04
N LYS A 125 -11.17 14.43 -5.63
CA LYS A 125 -12.01 15.42 -4.95
C LYS A 125 -13.30 14.79 -4.43
N SER A 126 -14.03 14.08 -5.30
CA SER A 126 -15.29 13.42 -4.94
C SER A 126 -15.11 12.31 -3.90
N GLU A 127 -14.01 11.55 -3.97
CA GLU A 127 -13.65 10.55 -2.96
C GLU A 127 -13.39 11.21 -1.60
N THR A 128 -12.62 12.30 -1.60
CA THR A 128 -12.30 13.05 -0.38
C THR A 128 -13.57 13.60 0.27
N MET A 129 -14.48 14.16 -0.52
CA MET A 129 -15.78 14.64 0.00
C MET A 129 -16.61 13.48 0.57
N TYR A 130 -16.68 12.35 -0.13
CA TYR A 130 -17.39 11.15 0.33
C TYR A 130 -16.85 10.62 1.66
N LEU A 131 -15.53 10.55 1.81
CA LEU A 131 -14.87 10.04 3.01
C LEU A 131 -14.98 11.00 4.21
N LYS A 132 -14.90 12.32 3.97
CA LYS A 132 -15.00 13.34 5.04
C LYS A 132 -16.42 13.53 5.57
N THR A 133 -17.44 13.11 4.82
CA THR A 133 -18.84 13.37 5.19
C THR A 133 -19.33 12.41 6.27
N LYS A 134 -19.82 12.98 7.38
CA LYS A 134 -20.41 12.23 8.51
C LYS A 134 -21.92 11.96 8.33
N SER A 135 -22.63 12.81 7.57
CA SER A 135 -24.07 12.66 7.31
C SER A 135 -24.36 11.47 6.40
N CYS A 136 -25.24 10.55 6.85
CA CYS A 136 -25.63 9.36 6.08
C CYS A 136 -26.30 9.72 4.74
N HIS A 137 -27.19 10.72 4.73
CA HIS A 137 -27.92 11.11 3.52
C HIS A 137 -26.98 11.71 2.46
N SER A 138 -26.16 12.68 2.84
CA SER A 138 -25.17 13.30 1.95
C SER A 138 -24.11 12.30 1.48
N LYS A 139 -23.73 11.34 2.34
CA LYS A 139 -22.77 10.28 2.01
C LYS A 139 -23.27 9.38 0.88
N LYS A 140 -24.57 9.10 0.80
CA LYS A 140 -25.16 8.32 -0.32
C LYS A 140 -25.03 9.06 -1.66
N GLN A 141 -25.32 10.36 -1.67
CA GLN A 141 -25.20 11.21 -2.87
C GLN A 141 -23.73 11.35 -3.30
N LEU A 142 -22.83 11.62 -2.35
CA LEU A 142 -21.40 11.75 -2.63
C LEU A 142 -20.78 10.42 -3.10
N ARG A 143 -21.24 9.28 -2.57
CA ARG A 143 -20.85 7.97 -3.08
C ARG A 143 -21.29 7.79 -4.53
N HIS A 144 -22.50 8.20 -4.88
CA HIS A 144 -22.99 8.14 -6.25
C HIS A 144 -22.12 8.99 -7.19
N LEU A 145 -21.83 10.24 -6.78
CA LEU A 145 -20.97 11.16 -7.52
C LEU A 145 -19.56 10.58 -7.72
N TYR A 146 -18.94 10.05 -6.66
CA TYR A 146 -17.64 9.39 -6.75
C TYR A 146 -17.66 8.22 -7.74
N CYS A 147 -18.66 7.33 -7.64
CA CYS A 147 -18.81 6.21 -8.56
C CYS A 147 -19.00 6.66 -10.01
N GLN A 148 -19.74 7.75 -10.24
CA GLN A 148 -19.94 8.33 -11.58
C GLN A 148 -18.62 8.88 -12.14
N ASN A 149 -17.90 9.69 -11.36
CA ASN A 149 -16.60 10.25 -11.76
C ASN A 149 -15.59 9.14 -12.05
N ARG A 150 -15.57 8.10 -11.22
CA ARG A 150 -14.69 6.93 -11.42
C ARG A 150 -15.02 6.19 -12.70
N LYS A 151 -16.30 5.92 -12.98
CA LYS A 151 -16.73 5.29 -14.24
C LYS A 151 -16.35 6.12 -15.46
N LEU A 152 -16.52 7.45 -15.37
CA LEU A 152 -16.15 8.38 -16.44
C LEU A 152 -14.63 8.35 -16.69
N PHE A 153 -13.83 8.40 -15.63
CA PHE A 153 -12.38 8.27 -15.72
C PHE A 153 -11.97 6.93 -16.35
N ASP A 154 -12.49 5.81 -15.85
CA ASP A 154 -12.17 4.47 -16.36
C ASP A 154 -12.51 4.33 -17.85
N LYS A 155 -13.66 4.87 -18.29
CA LYS A 155 -14.07 4.90 -19.71
C LYS A 155 -13.05 5.66 -20.56
N ASN A 156 -12.65 6.85 -20.13
CA ASN A 156 -11.69 7.69 -20.85
C ASN A 156 -10.30 7.06 -20.90
N VAL A 157 -9.85 6.43 -19.81
CA VAL A 157 -8.57 5.68 -19.79
C VAL A 157 -8.58 4.57 -20.83
N GLN A 158 -9.65 3.79 -20.91
CA GLN A 158 -9.75 2.71 -21.90
C GLN A 158 -9.81 3.25 -23.33
N GLN A 159 -10.50 4.37 -23.54
CA GLN A 159 -10.54 5.03 -24.85
C GLN A 159 -9.17 5.55 -25.27
N ALA A 160 -8.44 6.23 -24.38
CA ALA A 160 -7.09 6.74 -24.65
C ALA A 160 -6.11 5.61 -24.95
N LYS A 161 -6.15 4.51 -24.17
CA LYS A 161 -5.36 3.30 -24.45
C LYS A 161 -5.64 2.75 -25.83
N ARG A 162 -6.91 2.52 -26.16
CA ARG A 162 -7.30 1.97 -27.47
C ARG A 162 -6.84 2.86 -28.61
N ARG A 163 -7.07 4.17 -28.51
CA ARG A 163 -6.61 5.14 -29.51
C ARG A 163 -5.10 5.10 -29.72
N TYR A 164 -4.34 5.04 -28.63
CA TYR A 164 -2.89 4.95 -28.71
C TYR A 164 -2.41 3.68 -29.40
N TRP A 165 -2.98 2.52 -29.03
CA TRP A 165 -2.61 1.25 -29.66
C TRP A 165 -3.03 1.16 -31.13
N TYR A 166 -4.22 1.66 -31.48
CA TYR A 166 -4.65 1.73 -32.87
C TYR A 166 -3.74 2.64 -33.69
N LYS A 167 -3.35 3.81 -33.15
CA LYS A 167 -2.42 4.71 -33.81
C LYS A 167 -1.05 4.06 -34.00
N MET A 168 -0.50 3.40 -32.98
CA MET A 168 0.76 2.67 -33.11
C MET A 168 0.66 1.57 -34.17
N GLN A 169 -0.44 0.84 -34.21
CA GLN A 169 -0.65 -0.21 -35.21
C GLN A 169 -0.71 0.38 -36.62
N ASP A 170 -1.46 1.47 -36.81
CA ASP A 170 -1.59 2.18 -38.08
C ASP A 170 -0.25 2.76 -38.56
N ASP A 171 0.52 3.36 -37.65
CA ASP A 171 1.87 3.87 -37.90
C ASP A 171 2.82 2.73 -38.33
N LEU A 172 2.69 1.53 -37.74
CA LEU A 172 3.48 0.35 -38.09
C LEU A 172 3.07 -0.21 -39.46
N THR A 173 1.77 -0.37 -39.73
CA THR A 173 1.27 -0.91 -41.00
C THR A 173 1.54 0.02 -42.17
N SER A 174 1.50 1.34 -41.95
CA SER A 174 1.84 2.34 -42.96
C SER A 174 3.34 2.42 -43.25
N SER A 175 4.19 1.83 -42.40
CA SER A 175 5.66 1.81 -42.57
C SER A 175 6.18 0.52 -43.21
N CYS A 176 5.30 -0.38 -43.67
CA CYS A 176 5.65 -1.72 -44.14
C CYS A 176 6.39 -1.78 -45.49
N ASP A 177 6.62 -0.65 -46.17
CA ASP A 177 7.39 -0.62 -47.43
C ASP A 177 8.88 -0.93 -47.22
N ASN A 178 9.39 -0.87 -45.98
CA ASN A 178 10.76 -1.24 -45.65
C ASN A 178 10.84 -2.16 -44.42
N PRO A 179 11.04 -3.49 -44.59
CA PRO A 179 11.07 -4.46 -43.52
C PRO A 179 12.09 -4.16 -42.40
N LYS A 180 13.22 -3.51 -42.73
CA LYS A 180 14.24 -3.15 -41.73
C LYS A 180 13.76 -2.04 -40.78
N GLU A 181 12.96 -1.09 -41.27
CA GLU A 181 12.40 -0.02 -40.44
C GLU A 181 11.27 -0.51 -39.54
N PHE A 182 10.48 -1.48 -40.02
CA PHE A 182 9.42 -2.13 -39.25
C PHE A 182 9.96 -2.80 -37.98
N TRP A 183 10.98 -3.67 -38.11
CA TRP A 183 11.59 -4.35 -36.96
C TRP A 183 12.24 -3.37 -35.98
N ARG A 184 12.92 -2.33 -36.48
CA ARG A 184 13.51 -1.27 -35.65
C ARG A 184 12.48 -0.51 -34.81
N LYS A 185 11.24 -0.35 -35.30
CA LYS A 185 10.16 0.33 -34.56
C LYS A 185 9.52 -0.54 -33.47
N ILE A 186 9.66 -1.87 -33.53
CA ILE A 186 9.06 -2.81 -32.58
C ILE A 186 9.98 -3.08 -31.37
N GLU A 187 11.29 -3.02 -31.53
CA GLU A 187 12.27 -3.32 -30.45
C GLU A 187 12.47 -2.20 -29.41
N ARG A 188 11.74 -1.08 -29.49
CA ARG A 188 11.79 0.05 -28.54
C ARG A 188 10.57 0.08 -27.61
#